data_AF-A0A1H6DV55-F1
#
_entry.id   AF-A0A1H6DV55-F1
#
_cell.length_a   1.000
_cell.length_b   1.000
_cell.length_c   1.000
_cell.angle_alpha   90.00
_cell.angle_beta   90.00
_cell.angle_gamma   90.00
#
_symmetry.space_group_name_H-M   'P 1'
#
loop_
_entity.id
_entity.type
_entity.pdbx_description
1 polymer ?
#
loop_
_entity_poly.entity_id
_entity_poly.type
_entity_poly.pdbx_seq_one_letter_code
_entity_poly.pdbx_strand_id
1 'polypeptide(L)'
;MTPSDGHIDDDSGVFLRCQDNPSVGVRFCDRFSFDQDSVHDAVEAWAPGLTARVGEVVTWSWDRDLATFLDELVADFRGWKGERTWQTDDRDLAVSARFGSGGHIGLTWTLRPWPDAAGGWNASVTTWLEAGEQLASLAADIRHFLAE
;
A
#
# COMPACT_ATOMS: atom_id res chain seq x y z
N MET A 1 -22.06 29.80 20.90
CA MET A 1 -21.83 29.25 19.56
C MET A 1 -20.61 28.35 19.68
N THR A 2 -20.83 27.11 20.10
CA THR A 2 -19.80 26.08 20.17
C THR A 2 -19.46 25.68 18.73
N PRO A 3 -18.18 25.57 18.35
CA PRO A 3 -17.86 24.94 17.08
C PRO A 3 -18.29 23.47 17.24
N SER A 4 -19.12 23.01 16.31
CA SER A 4 -19.42 21.58 16.18
C SER A 4 -18.10 20.86 15.99
N ASP A 5 -17.79 19.92 16.88
CA ASP A 5 -16.82 18.87 16.61
C ASP A 5 -17.32 18.10 15.39
N GLY A 6 -16.83 18.51 14.22
CA GLY A 6 -16.84 17.70 13.03
C GLY A 6 -15.91 16.54 13.30
N HIS A 7 -16.42 15.50 13.94
CA HIS A 7 -15.87 14.17 13.80
C HIS A 7 -16.07 13.80 12.32
N ILE A 8 -15.12 14.21 11.50
CA ILE A 8 -14.92 13.62 10.18
C ILE A 8 -14.51 12.19 10.52
N ASP A 9 -15.41 11.26 10.24
CA ASP A 9 -15.15 9.84 10.25
C ASP A 9 -14.13 9.59 9.13
N ASP A 10 -12.85 9.86 9.42
CA ASP A 10 -11.70 9.70 8.54
C ASP A 10 -11.13 8.28 8.71
N ASP A 11 -12.00 7.27 8.58
CA ASP A 11 -11.69 5.86 8.82
C ASP A 11 -11.72 5.01 7.52
N SER A 12 -11.88 5.64 6.36
CA SER A 12 -11.94 4.98 5.04
C SER A 12 -10.57 4.65 4.43
N GLY A 13 -9.54 4.46 5.27
CA GLY A 13 -8.18 4.13 4.84
C GLY A 13 -7.81 2.67 5.06
N VAL A 14 -6.92 2.13 4.23
CA VAL A 14 -6.35 0.79 4.45
C VAL A 14 -5.07 0.93 5.25
N PHE A 15 -4.99 0.22 6.38
CA PHE A 15 -3.82 0.25 7.27
C PHE A 15 -3.13 -1.11 7.30
N LEU A 16 -1.83 -1.11 7.01
CA LEU A 16 -0.98 -2.27 7.22
C LEU A 16 0.06 -1.95 8.29
N ARG A 17 0.04 -2.69 9.39
CA ARG A 17 1.11 -2.67 10.40
C ARG A 17 1.93 -3.93 10.30
N CYS A 18 3.24 -3.79 10.40
CA CYS A 18 4.14 -4.94 10.45
C CYS A 18 3.87 -5.75 11.71
N GLN A 19 3.67 -7.06 11.56
CA GLN A 19 3.35 -7.96 12.67
C GLN A 19 4.45 -7.96 13.75
N ASP A 20 5.72 -7.98 13.33
CA ASP A 20 6.87 -8.11 14.23
C ASP A 20 7.28 -6.76 14.84
N ASN A 21 6.85 -5.64 14.23
CA ASN A 21 7.11 -4.31 14.74
C ASN A 21 5.97 -3.34 14.36
N PRO A 22 4.99 -3.14 15.26
CA PRO A 22 3.85 -2.25 15.01
C PRO A 22 4.20 -0.78 14.76
N SER A 23 5.43 -0.36 15.03
CA SER A 23 5.94 0.99 14.68
C SER A 23 6.34 1.13 13.22
N VAL A 24 6.23 0.07 12.41
CA VAL A 24 6.45 0.08 10.96
C VAL A 24 5.13 -0.23 10.26
N GLY A 25 4.78 0.56 9.26
CA GLY A 25 3.54 0.34 8.51
C GLY A 25 3.36 1.25 7.30
N VAL A 26 2.27 0.98 6.60
CA VAL A 26 1.81 1.73 5.43
C VAL A 26 0.31 2.01 5.56
N ARG A 27 -0.12 3.15 5.03
CA ARG A 27 -1.52 3.56 4.99
C ARG A 27 -1.86 4.10 3.61
N PHE A 28 -3.02 3.68 3.10
CA PHE A 28 -3.71 4.26 1.95
C PHE A 28 -4.85 5.13 2.47
N CYS A 29 -5.00 6.36 1.98
CA CYS A 29 -5.96 7.33 2.51
C CYS A 29 -6.27 8.44 1.50
N ASP A 30 -7.14 9.37 1.87
CA ASP A 30 -7.48 10.55 1.06
C ASP A 30 -7.88 10.20 -0.37
N ARG A 31 -8.65 9.12 -0.54
CA ARG A 31 -9.06 8.62 -1.84
C ARG A 31 -9.95 9.63 -2.57
N PHE A 32 -9.69 9.84 -3.85
CA PHE A 32 -10.59 10.56 -4.76
C PHE A 32 -10.43 10.04 -6.21
N SER A 33 -11.41 10.34 -7.05
CA SER A 33 -11.36 10.07 -8.48
C SER A 33 -11.82 11.30 -9.25
N PHE A 34 -11.14 11.61 -10.36
CA PHE A 34 -11.57 12.65 -11.29
C PHE A 34 -12.41 12.08 -12.44
N ASP A 35 -12.21 10.80 -12.77
CA ASP A 35 -12.89 10.08 -13.84
C ASP A 35 -13.11 8.60 -13.47
N GLN A 36 -13.59 7.80 -14.41
CA GLN A 36 -13.87 6.37 -14.21
C GLN A 36 -12.66 5.48 -14.48
N ASP A 37 -11.57 6.06 -15.00
CA ASP A 37 -10.40 5.31 -15.45
C ASP A 37 -9.26 5.36 -14.44
N SER A 38 -9.36 6.21 -13.42
CA SER A 38 -8.32 6.42 -12.42
C SER A 38 -8.85 6.60 -11.00
N VAL A 39 -8.09 6.06 -10.06
CA VAL A 39 -8.23 6.29 -8.62
C VAL A 39 -6.95 6.94 -8.12
N HIS A 40 -7.11 7.99 -7.34
CA HIS A 40 -6.02 8.72 -6.72
C HIS A 40 -6.13 8.55 -5.21
N ASP A 41 -5.00 8.34 -4.56
CA ASP A 41 -4.92 8.25 -3.11
C ASP A 41 -3.58 8.75 -2.58
N ALA A 42 -3.53 9.06 -1.29
CA ALA A 42 -2.30 9.32 -0.59
C ALA A 42 -1.79 8.04 0.06
N VAL A 43 -0.49 7.78 -0.13
CA VAL A 43 0.21 6.66 0.50
C VAL A 43 1.22 7.19 1.50
N GLU A 44 1.10 6.72 2.73
CA GLU A 44 1.99 7.04 3.84
C GLU A 44 2.77 5.81 4.27
N ALA A 45 4.07 5.95 4.50
CA ALA A 45 4.93 4.94 5.06
C ALA A 45 5.63 5.48 6.31
N TRP A 46 5.70 4.67 7.36
CA TRP A 46 6.39 5.06 8.59
C TRP A 46 7.22 3.92 9.19
N ALA A 47 8.28 4.33 9.89
CA ALA A 47 9.14 3.49 10.72
C ALA A 47 9.81 4.40 11.79
N PRO A 48 10.48 3.86 12.82
CA PRO A 48 11.24 4.69 13.75
C PRO A 48 12.24 5.62 13.02
N GLY A 49 12.01 6.94 13.12
CA GLY A 49 12.85 7.95 12.47
C GLY A 49 12.53 8.21 10.99
N LEU A 50 11.49 7.58 10.43
CA LEU A 50 11.06 7.75 9.05
C LEU A 50 9.55 8.03 8.98
N THR A 51 9.20 9.08 8.26
CA THR A 51 7.83 9.31 7.80
C THR A 51 7.93 9.83 6.37
N ALA A 52 7.23 9.18 5.46
CA ALA A 52 7.21 9.51 4.05
C ALA A 52 5.76 9.49 3.59
N ARG A 53 5.39 10.43 2.72
CA ARG A 53 4.06 10.52 2.15
C ARG A 53 4.16 10.94 0.69
N VAL A 54 3.52 10.19 -0.19
CA VAL A 54 3.18 10.64 -1.54
C VAL A 54 1.70 11.01 -1.50
N GLY A 55 1.40 12.27 -1.84
CA GLY A 55 0.05 12.81 -1.68
C GLY A 55 -0.91 12.45 -2.81
N GLU A 56 -0.38 11.91 -3.91
CA GLU A 56 -1.16 11.53 -5.08
C GLU A 56 -0.44 10.38 -5.79
N VAL A 57 -0.87 9.15 -5.48
CA VAL A 57 -0.52 7.92 -6.19
C VAL A 57 -1.68 7.60 -7.12
N VAL A 58 -1.40 7.26 -8.37
CA VAL A 58 -2.43 7.00 -9.37
C VAL A 58 -2.52 5.51 -9.72
N THR A 59 -3.71 4.93 -9.55
CA THR A 59 -4.04 3.58 -10.00
C THR A 59 -5.00 3.65 -11.19
N TRP A 60 -4.61 3.07 -12.33
CA TRP A 60 -5.43 3.04 -13.53
C TRP A 60 -6.28 1.78 -13.63
N SER A 61 -7.51 1.89 -14.12
CA SER A 61 -8.48 0.79 -14.24
C SER A 61 -8.08 -0.30 -15.25
N TRP A 62 -7.21 0.04 -16.21
CA TRP A 62 -6.72 -0.89 -17.23
C TRP A 62 -5.42 -1.61 -16.84
N ASP A 63 -4.76 -1.18 -15.77
CA ASP A 63 -3.53 -1.82 -15.31
C ASP A 63 -3.84 -2.94 -14.32
N ARG A 64 -2.87 -3.83 -14.13
CA ARG A 64 -2.91 -4.79 -13.03
C ARG A 64 -2.79 -3.99 -11.73
N ASP A 65 -3.90 -3.83 -11.01
CA ASP A 65 -3.89 -3.15 -9.72
C ASP A 65 -3.11 -3.92 -8.63
N LEU A 66 -2.83 -3.21 -7.53
CA LEU A 66 -2.16 -3.78 -6.36
C LEU A 66 -2.93 -4.97 -5.77
N ALA A 67 -4.26 -4.92 -5.77
CA ALA A 67 -5.09 -6.00 -5.23
C ALA A 67 -4.86 -7.33 -5.98
N THR A 68 -4.81 -7.26 -7.32
CA THR A 68 -4.54 -8.41 -8.19
C THR A 68 -3.14 -8.98 -7.93
N PHE A 69 -2.14 -8.11 -7.75
CA PHE A 69 -0.80 -8.56 -7.37
C PHE A 69 -0.81 -9.31 -6.02
N LEU A 70 -1.50 -8.78 -5.01
CA LEU A 70 -1.62 -9.43 -3.70
C LEU A 70 -2.38 -10.76 -3.80
N ASP A 71 -3.43 -10.86 -4.60
CA ASP A 71 -4.18 -12.11 -4.85
C ASP A 71 -3.29 -13.22 -5.44
N GLU A 72 -2.37 -12.87 -6.34
CA GLU A 72 -1.41 -13.83 -6.89
C GLU A 72 -0.40 -14.31 -5.83
N LEU A 73 -0.02 -13.44 -4.89
CA LEU A 73 0.80 -13.84 -3.76
C LEU A 73 0.04 -14.78 -2.81
N VAL A 74 -1.25 -14.53 -2.56
CA VAL A 74 -2.14 -15.42 -1.78
C VAL A 74 -2.29 -16.77 -2.46
N ALA A 75 -2.48 -16.80 -3.79
CA ALA A 75 -2.59 -18.05 -4.53
C ALA A 75 -1.33 -18.93 -4.38
N ASP A 76 -0.16 -18.30 -4.30
CA ASP A 76 1.13 -18.95 -4.10
C ASP A 76 1.61 -18.93 -2.62
N PHE A 77 0.69 -18.92 -1.64
CA PHE A 77 1.00 -18.90 -0.20
C PHE A 77 1.92 -20.04 0.28
N ARG A 78 2.06 -21.12 -0.50
CA ARG A 78 2.98 -22.24 -0.21
C ARG A 78 4.45 -21.89 -0.47
N GLY A 79 4.70 -20.75 -1.11
CA GLY A 79 6.01 -20.16 -1.30
C GLY A 79 6.49 -20.18 -2.74
N TRP A 80 7.34 -19.20 -3.06
CA TRP A 80 8.05 -19.06 -4.32
C TRP A 80 9.52 -18.72 -4.07
N LYS A 81 10.35 -18.79 -5.12
CA LYS A 81 11.75 -18.37 -5.07
C LYS A 81 11.90 -16.97 -5.65
N GLY A 82 12.82 -16.19 -5.08
CA GLY A 82 13.14 -14.85 -5.57
C GLY A 82 12.15 -13.79 -5.11
N GLU A 83 12.05 -12.73 -5.90
CA GLU A 83 11.24 -11.55 -5.62
C GLU A 83 10.17 -11.40 -6.71
N ARG A 84 8.97 -11.01 -6.29
CA ARG A 84 7.89 -10.57 -7.18
C ARG A 84 7.64 -9.09 -6.93
N THR A 85 7.35 -8.35 -7.98
CA THR A 85 7.27 -6.90 -7.91
C THR A 85 6.04 -6.39 -8.63
N TRP A 86 5.45 -5.35 -8.07
CA TRP A 86 4.41 -4.53 -8.67
C TRP A 86 4.77 -3.05 -8.47
N GLN A 87 4.30 -2.18 -9.35
CA GLN A 87 4.44 -0.74 -9.22
C GLN A 87 3.32 -0.05 -9.98
N THR A 88 2.99 1.18 -9.60
CA THR A 88 2.16 2.07 -10.41
C THR A 88 2.90 2.48 -11.69
N ASP A 89 2.14 2.93 -12.69
CA ASP A 89 2.69 3.37 -13.99
C ASP A 89 3.68 4.55 -13.84
N ASP A 90 3.35 5.50 -12.97
CA ASP A 90 4.22 6.62 -12.58
C ASP A 90 5.37 6.19 -11.65
N ARG A 91 5.32 4.97 -11.12
CA ARG A 91 6.29 4.42 -10.16
C ARG A 91 6.34 5.17 -8.83
N ASP A 92 5.28 5.92 -8.53
CA ASP A 92 5.16 6.63 -7.27
C ASP A 92 5.03 5.68 -6.08
N LEU A 93 4.46 4.50 -6.33
CA LEU A 93 4.45 3.36 -5.43
C LEU A 93 5.00 2.12 -6.12
N ALA A 94 5.91 1.41 -5.44
CA ALA A 94 6.33 0.06 -5.81
C ALA A 94 6.26 -0.88 -4.61
N VAL A 95 5.86 -2.12 -4.83
CA VAL A 95 5.79 -3.18 -3.83
C VAL A 95 6.61 -4.37 -4.31
N SER A 96 7.59 -4.78 -3.50
CA SER A 96 8.31 -6.02 -3.72
C SER A 96 8.02 -7.05 -2.64
N ALA A 97 7.78 -8.29 -3.05
CA ALA A 97 7.37 -9.39 -2.21
C ALA A 97 8.40 -10.51 -2.23
N ARG A 98 8.81 -10.95 -1.04
CA ARG A 98 9.67 -12.12 -0.85
C ARG A 98 9.03 -13.08 0.13
N PHE A 99 9.00 -14.36 -0.23
CA PHE A 99 8.55 -15.40 0.67
C PHE A 99 9.65 -15.72 1.69
N GLY A 100 9.34 -15.51 2.97
CA GLY A 100 10.20 -15.82 4.10
C GLY A 100 9.99 -17.23 4.63
N SER A 101 10.80 -17.61 5.62
CA SER A 101 10.58 -18.87 6.35
C SER A 101 9.33 -18.79 7.22
N GLY A 102 8.69 -19.94 7.47
CA GLY A 102 7.58 -20.03 8.43
C GLY A 102 6.26 -19.45 7.92
N GLY A 103 6.04 -19.39 6.60
CA GLY A 103 4.77 -18.94 6.01
C GLY A 103 4.55 -17.43 6.12
N HIS A 104 5.61 -16.64 6.19
CA HIS A 104 5.53 -15.18 6.22
C HIS A 104 6.01 -14.59 4.90
N ILE A 105 5.41 -13.48 4.50
CA ILE A 105 5.83 -12.70 3.34
C ILE A 105 6.36 -11.36 3.83
N GLY A 106 7.49 -10.94 3.29
CA GLY A 106 7.98 -9.58 3.45
C GLY A 106 7.53 -8.75 2.26
N LEU A 107 6.74 -7.71 2.51
CA LEU A 107 6.36 -6.70 1.52
C LEU A 107 7.20 -5.44 1.75
N THR A 108 8.00 -5.06 0.77
CA THR A 108 8.76 -3.81 0.79
C THR A 108 8.04 -2.78 -0.07
N TRP A 109 7.53 -1.76 0.60
CA TRP A 109 6.82 -0.63 0.02
C TRP A 109 7.81 0.47 -0.25
N THR A 110 7.91 0.92 -1.48
CA THR A 110 8.80 2.01 -1.90
C THR A 110 7.96 3.15 -2.42
N LEU A 111 8.03 4.28 -1.74
CA LEU A 111 7.40 5.53 -2.14
C LEU A 111 8.46 6.39 -2.83
N ARG A 112 8.10 6.98 -3.97
CA ARG A 112 8.97 7.89 -4.73
C ARG A 112 8.11 8.89 -5.50
N PRO A 113 7.92 10.13 -5.05
CA PRO A 113 7.16 11.08 -5.84
C PRO A 113 7.83 11.31 -7.21
N TRP A 114 6.99 11.47 -8.23
CA TRP A 114 7.41 11.71 -9.61
C TRP A 114 8.53 12.76 -9.70
N PRO A 115 9.56 12.61 -10.56
CA PRO A 115 10.81 13.39 -10.51
C PRO A 115 10.66 14.93 -10.54
N ASP A 116 9.58 15.46 -11.14
CA ASP A 116 9.30 16.90 -11.16
C ASP A 116 8.71 17.42 -9.83
N ALA A 117 8.25 16.53 -8.96
CA ALA A 117 7.80 16.83 -7.60
C ALA A 117 8.98 16.77 -6.61
N ALA A 118 9.41 17.95 -6.15
CA ALA A 118 10.22 18.13 -4.94
C ALA A 118 11.65 17.53 -4.91
N GLY A 119 12.33 17.42 -6.07
CA GLY A 119 13.77 17.10 -6.10
C GLY A 119 14.10 15.62 -5.96
N GLY A 120 13.09 14.74 -6.07
CA GLY A 120 13.22 13.30 -6.17
C GLY A 120 13.76 12.66 -4.89
N TRP A 121 12.89 12.05 -4.09
CA TRP A 121 13.29 11.18 -2.98
C TRP A 121 12.73 9.78 -3.19
N ASN A 122 13.29 8.80 -2.48
CA ASN A 122 12.63 7.53 -2.29
C ASN A 122 12.75 7.12 -0.81
N ALA A 123 11.73 6.44 -0.32
CA ALA A 123 11.71 5.85 1.00
C ALA A 123 11.12 4.46 0.90
N SER A 124 11.70 3.51 1.64
CA SER A 124 11.20 2.15 1.67
C SER A 124 11.00 1.65 3.10
N VAL A 125 9.89 0.95 3.33
CA VAL A 125 9.61 0.22 4.58
C VAL A 125 9.23 -1.22 4.25
N THR A 126 9.61 -2.16 5.11
CA THR A 126 9.25 -3.57 4.95
C THR A 126 8.30 -4.00 6.05
N THR A 127 7.15 -4.53 5.67
CA THR A 127 6.16 -5.12 6.58
C THR A 127 6.17 -6.64 6.43
N TRP A 128 6.03 -7.35 7.56
CA TRP A 128 5.91 -8.80 7.60
C TRP A 128 4.49 -9.18 7.98
N LEU A 129 3.94 -10.15 7.25
CA LEU A 129 2.59 -10.69 7.44
C LEU A 129 2.54 -12.17 7.09
N GLU A 130 1.56 -12.86 7.65
CA GLU A 130 1.25 -14.26 7.33
C GLU A 130 0.77 -14.38 5.87
N ALA A 131 1.27 -15.39 5.17
CA ALA A 131 1.13 -15.52 3.72
C ALA A 131 -0.28 -15.90 3.24
N GLY A 132 -1.11 -16.47 4.11
CA GLY A 132 -2.49 -16.84 3.86
C GLY A 132 -3.46 -15.73 4.25
N GLU A 133 -4.00 -15.82 5.46
CA GLU A 133 -5.17 -15.06 5.90
C GLU A 133 -4.88 -13.56 6.02
N GLN A 134 -3.73 -13.17 6.56
CA GLN A 134 -3.40 -11.75 6.70
C GLN A 134 -3.18 -11.08 5.34
N LEU A 135 -2.49 -11.77 4.43
CA LEU A 135 -2.31 -11.28 3.07
C LEU A 135 -3.64 -11.26 2.29
N ALA A 136 -4.51 -12.25 2.49
CA ALA A 136 -5.83 -12.29 1.87
C ALA A 136 -6.74 -11.14 2.37
N SER A 137 -6.71 -10.84 3.67
CA SER A 137 -7.40 -9.68 4.24
C SER A 137 -6.88 -8.39 3.62
N LEU A 138 -5.55 -8.21 3.55
CA LEU A 138 -4.95 -7.03 2.92
C LEU A 138 -5.36 -6.89 1.45
N ALA A 139 -5.37 -7.98 0.69
CA ALA A 139 -5.80 -7.98 -0.71
C ALA A 139 -7.28 -7.55 -0.83
N ALA A 140 -8.15 -8.04 0.07
CA ALA A 140 -9.55 -7.66 0.10
C ALA A 140 -9.76 -6.19 0.48
N ASP A 141 -9.05 -5.70 1.48
CA ASP A 141 -9.14 -4.31 1.96
C ASP A 141 -8.67 -3.33 0.87
N ILE A 142 -7.53 -3.62 0.22
CA ILE A 142 -7.05 -2.82 -0.92
C ILE A 142 -8.03 -2.86 -2.09
N ARG A 143 -8.58 -4.03 -2.43
CA ARG A 143 -9.56 -4.13 -3.51
C ARG A 143 -10.81 -3.31 -3.21
N HIS A 144 -11.29 -3.38 -1.97
CA HIS A 144 -12.45 -2.62 -1.55
C HIS A 144 -12.18 -1.12 -1.65
N PHE A 145 -11.06 -0.67 -1.07
CA PHE A 145 -10.63 0.73 -1.12
C PHE A 145 -10.53 1.26 -2.55
N LEU A 146 -9.94 0.50 -3.48
CA LEU A 146 -9.81 0.95 -4.87
C LEU A 146 -11.16 1.01 -5.62
N ALA A 147 -12.14 0.18 -5.24
CA ALA A 147 -13.41 0.04 -5.94
C ALA A 147 -14.56 0.95 -5.48
N GLU A 148 -14.40 1.71 -4.39
CA GLU A 148 -15.44 2.60 -3.83
C GLU A 148 -15.91 3.73 -4.75
#